data_AF-A0A0F8YNT4-F1
#
_entry.id   AF-A0A0F8YNT4-F1
#
_cell.length_a   1.000
_cell.length_b   1.000
_cell.length_c   1.000
_cell.angle_alpha   90.00
_cell.angle_beta   90.00
_cell.angle_gamma   90.00
#
_symmetry.space_group_name_H-M   'P 1'
#
loop_
_entity.id
_entity.type
_entity.pdbx_description
1 polymer ?
#
loop_
_entity_poly.entity_id
_entity_poly.type
_entity_poly.pdbx_seq_one_letter_code
_entity_poly.pdbx_strand_id
1 'polypeptide(L)' 'LTDIIWEKSYKIGFKLRRTGINMPLTDILIAAVASHYNYLLLHRDKHFPLIKGVMGLREKEM' A
#
# COMPACT_ATOMS: atom_id res chain seq x y z
N LEU A 1 -4.19 1.65 14.37
CA LEU A 1 -4.36 0.67 13.27
C LEU A 1 -5.31 -0.42 13.76
N THR A 2 -6.27 -0.84 12.95
CA THR A 2 -7.21 -1.94 13.30
C THR A 2 -6.68 -3.28 12.79
N ASP A 3 -7.18 -4.38 13.34
CA ASP A 3 -6.81 -5.74 12.87
C ASP A 3 -7.08 -5.94 11.38
N ILE A 4 -8.15 -5.32 10.86
CA ILE A 4 -8.49 -5.35 9.43
C ILE A 4 -7.37 -4.76 8.57
N ILE A 5 -6.71 -3.68 9.03
CA ILE A 5 -5.60 -3.08 8.28
C ILE A 5 -4.39 -4.01 8.32
N TRP A 6 -4.05 -4.57 9.49
CA TRP A 6 -2.97 -5.53 9.61
C TRP A 6 -3.20 -6.76 8.72
N GLU A 7 -4.43 -7.27 8.70
CA GLU A 7 -4.82 -8.39 7.86
C GLU A 7 -4.66 -8.08 6.37
N LYS A 8 -5.15 -6.91 5.93
CA LYS A 8 -4.97 -6.44 4.54
C LYS A 8 -3.49 -6.29 4.21
N SER A 9 -2.70 -5.66 5.08
CA SER A 9 -1.29 -5.39 4.84
C SER A 9 -0.46 -6.66 4.67
N TYR A 10 -0.65 -7.69 5.50
CA TYR A 10 0.11 -8.94 5.31
C TYR A 10 -0.30 -9.65 4.02
N LYS A 11 -1.60 -9.71 3.67
CA LYS A 11 -2.07 -10.37 2.45
C LYS A 11 -1.48 -9.70 1.21
N ILE A 12 -1.48 -8.37 1.20
CA ILE A 12 -0.93 -7.59 0.08
C ILE A 12 0.59 -7.71 0.03
N GLY A 13 1.27 -7.58 1.17
CA GLY A 13 2.72 -7.75 1.24
C GLY A 13 3.19 -9.13 0.74
N PHE A 14 2.45 -10.20 1.09
CA PHE A 14 2.71 -11.54 0.58
C PHE A 14 2.53 -11.62 -0.94
N LYS A 15 1.45 -11.04 -1.48
CA LYS A 15 1.19 -11.00 -2.92
C LYS A 15 2.28 -10.23 -3.69
N LEU A 16 2.68 -9.06 -3.19
CA LEU A 16 3.71 -8.21 -3.79
C LEU A 16 5.08 -8.92 -3.82
N ARG A 17 5.47 -9.55 -2.71
CA ARG A 17 6.73 -10.33 -2.65
C ARG A 17 6.74 -11.45 -3.68
N ARG A 18 5.62 -12.15 -3.85
CA ARG A 18 5.45 -13.20 -4.86
C ARG A 18 5.55 -12.71 -6.30
N THR A 19 5.32 -11.42 -6.56
CA THR A 19 5.47 -10.81 -7.88
C THR A 19 6.80 -10.08 -8.05
N GLY A 20 7.75 -10.27 -7.13
CA GLY A 20 9.07 -9.64 -7.17
C GLY A 20 9.12 -8.19 -6.67
N ILE A 21 8.01 -7.66 -6.14
CA ILE A 21 7.95 -6.31 -5.58
C ILE A 21 8.26 -6.41 -4.09
N ASN A 22 9.46 -5.98 -3.71
CA ASN A 22 9.87 -5.90 -2.31
C ASN A 22 9.66 -4.48 -1.78
N MET A 23 8.62 -4.30 -0.96
CA MET A 23 8.26 -3.01 -0.38
C MET A 23 8.35 -3.10 1.16
N PRO A 24 8.86 -2.07 1.84
CA PRO A 24 8.85 -2.00 3.31
C PRO A 24 7.43 -2.19 3.88
N LEU A 25 7.34 -2.85 5.04
CA LEU A 25 6.05 -3.08 5.72
C LEU A 25 5.35 -1.76 6.06
N THR A 26 6.13 -0.72 6.40
CA THR A 26 5.64 0.62 6.69
C THR A 26 4.87 1.21 5.50
N ASP A 27 5.40 1.08 4.29
CA ASP A 27 4.76 1.62 3.08
C ASP A 27 3.50 0.81 2.74
N ILE A 28 3.53 -0.50 2.98
CA ILE A 28 2.35 -1.36 2.79
C ILE A 28 1.25 -0.96 3.78
N LEU A 29 1.60 -0.64 5.03
CA LEU A 29 0.65 -0.17 6.03
C LEU A 29 0.06 1.20 5.65
N ILE A 30 0.90 2.16 5.25
CA ILE A 30 0.46 3.49 4.81
C ILE A 30 -0.51 3.35 3.62
N ALA A 31 -0.13 2.58 2.61
CA ALA A 31 -0.99 2.33 1.45
C ALA A 31 -2.28 1.61 1.83
N ALA A 32 -2.24 0.64 2.76
CA ALA A 32 -3.42 -0.09 3.20
C ALA A 32 -4.41 0.81 3.95
N VAL A 33 -3.92 1.72 4.79
CA VAL A 33 -4.76 2.73 5.45
C VAL A 33 -5.38 3.66 4.41
N ALA A 34 -4.58 4.25 3.52
CA ALA A 34 -5.08 5.16 2.50
C ALA A 34 -6.12 4.51 1.58
N SER A 35 -5.85 3.27 1.13
CA SER A 35 -6.79 2.47 0.34
C SER A 35 -8.07 2.16 1.12
N HIS A 36 -7.96 1.68 2.36
CA HIS A 36 -9.12 1.28 3.15
C HIS A 36 -10.10 2.44 3.41
N TYR A 37 -9.58 3.63 3.70
CA TYR A 37 -10.39 4.82 3.96
C TYR A 37 -10.63 5.70 2.71
N ASN A 38 -10.18 5.25 1.53
CA ASN A 38 -10.30 5.98 0.27
C ASN A 38 -9.68 7.40 0.30
N TYR A 39 -8.57 7.55 1.01
CA TYR A 39 -7.82 8.80 1.11
C TYR A 39 -6.80 8.97 -0.02
N LEU A 40 -6.49 10.23 -0.34
CA LEU A 40 -5.38 10.58 -1.23
C LEU A 40 -4.06 10.49 -0.45
N LEU A 41 -3.19 9.59 -0.87
CA LEU A 41 -1.84 9.47 -0.33
C LEU A 41 -0.89 10.44 -1.07
N LEU A 42 -0.44 11.47 -0.38
CA LEU A 42 0.63 12.36 -0.85
C LEU A 42 1.98 11.75 -0.49
N HIS A 43 2.90 11.66 -1.45
CA HIS A 43 4.21 11.06 -1.21
C HIS A 43 5.30 11.59 -2.16
N ARG A 44 6.54 11.17 -1.90
CA ARG A 44 7.71 11.30 -2.81
C ARG A 44 8.38 9.96 -3.13
N ASP A 45 7.73 8.87 -2.72
CA ASP A 45 8.26 7.53 -2.89
C ASP A 45 7.73 6.87 -4.17
N LYS A 46 8.62 6.29 -4.97
CA LYS A 46 8.32 5.58 -6.22
C LYS A 46 7.59 4.25 -5.98
N HIS A 47 7.53 3.75 -4.75
CA HIS A 47 6.84 2.52 -4.41
C HIS A 47 5.32 2.61 -4.58
N PHE A 48 4.68 3.73 -4.21
CA PHE A 48 3.21 3.87 -4.21
C PHE A 48 2.57 3.82 -5.60
N PRO A 49 3.15 4.43 -6.66
CA PRO A 49 2.65 4.28 -8.02
C PRO A 49 2.66 2.81 -8.51
N LEU A 50 3.65 2.01 -8.11
CA LEU A 50 3.77 0.60 -8.52
C LEU A 50 2.64 -0.28 -7.96
N ILE A 51 2.20 0.01 -6.74
CA ILE A 51 1.17 -0.78 -6.03
C ILE A 51 -0.24 -0.26 -6.22
N LYS A 52 -0.39 0.88 -6.92
CA LYS A 52 -1.67 1.55 -7.17
C LYS A 52 -2.75 0.62 -7.71
N GLY A 53 -2.44 -0.13 -8.77
CA GLY A 53 -3.36 -1.06 -9.40
C GLY A 53 -3.69 -2.29 -8.55
N VAL A 54 -2.79 -2.69 -7.65
CA VAL A 54 -3.00 -3.83 -6.75
C VAL A 54 -3.92 -3.47 -5.59
N MET A 55 -3.84 -2.21 -5.13
CA MET A 55 -4.50 -1.77 -3.90
C MET A 55 -5.68 -0.81 -4.13
N GLY A 56 -5.97 -0.41 -5.37
CA GLY A 56 -6.92 0.66 -5.65
C GLY A 56 -6.52 1.98 -4.97
N LEU A 57 -5.21 2.24 -4.90
CA LEU A 57 -4.68 3.37 -4.15
C LEU A 57 -4.94 4.69 -4.90
N ARG A 58 -5.42 5.71 -4.19
CA ARG A 58 -5.41 7.08 -4.69
C ARG A 58 -4.12 7.71 -4.20
N GLU A 59 -3.15 7.90 -5.09
CA GLU A 59 -1.88 8.55 -4.76
C GLU A 59 -1.61 9.77 -5.65
N LYS A 60 -0.76 10.66 -5.15
CA LYS A 60 -0.19 11.79 -5.90
C LYS A 60 1.23 12.08 -5.40
N GLU A 61 2.18 12.07 -6.33
CA GLU A 61 3.56 12.52 -6.11
C GLU A 61 3.65 14.06 -6.00
N MET A 62 4.49 14.57 -5.09
CA MET A 62 4.69 16.01 -4.81
C MET A 62 6.12 16.50 -5.05
#